data_AF-A0A3A4KNN2-F1
#
_entry.id   AF-A0A3A4KNN2-F1
#
_cell.length_a   1.000
_cell.length_b   1.000
_cell.length_c   1.000
_cell.angle_alpha   90.00
_cell.angle_beta   90.00
_cell.angle_gamma   90.00
#
_symmetry.space_group_name_H-M   'P 1'
#
loop_
_entity.id
_entity.type
_entity.pdbx_description
1 polymer ?
#
loop_
_entity_poly.entity_id
_entity_poly.type
_entity_poly.pdbx_seq_one_letter_code
_entity_poly.pdbx_strand_id
1 'polypeptide(L)'
;MTCDRAGSSAVCEPNRCPTRYPTFMKAKTSVYLDPAQAAQLKDAAEATGRSEADLIREGIDLVLLRAHTVRRTRPWPSFDSGDPGFAANSADLLGQAYGE
;
A
#
# COMPACT_ATOMS: atom_id res chain seq x y z
N MET A 1 -5.82 58.89 -7.64
CA MET A 1 -7.17 58.29 -7.58
C MET A 1 -7.14 57.27 -6.47
N THR A 2 -7.86 57.55 -5.39
CA THR A 2 -7.88 56.78 -4.13
C THR A 2 -8.68 55.49 -4.25
N CYS A 3 -8.66 54.73 -3.15
CA CYS A 3 -9.48 53.55 -2.78
C CYS A 3 -8.82 52.20 -3.10
N ASP A 4 -8.76 51.20 -2.21
CA ASP A 4 -9.10 51.15 -0.80
C ASP A 4 -8.46 49.91 -0.14
N ARG A 5 -8.27 49.99 1.17
CA ARG A 5 -7.89 48.89 2.04
C ARG A 5 -9.17 48.10 2.35
N ALA A 6 -9.35 46.94 1.72
CA ALA A 6 -10.30 45.94 2.19
C ALA A 6 -9.53 44.72 2.70
N GLY A 7 -9.32 44.67 4.01
CA GLY A 7 -9.05 43.42 4.68
C GLY A 7 -10.26 42.51 4.52
N SER A 8 -10.07 41.37 3.85
CA SER A 8 -10.98 40.25 3.94
C SER A 8 -10.13 39.00 3.85
N SER A 9 -10.19 38.21 4.92
CA SER A 9 -9.61 36.88 5.05
C SER A 9 -10.18 35.98 3.95
N ALA A 10 -9.59 36.04 2.75
CA ALA A 10 -9.87 35.09 1.68
C ALA A 10 -9.18 33.79 2.06
N VAL A 11 -9.93 32.94 2.76
CA VAL A 11 -9.64 31.51 2.90
C VAL A 11 -9.25 31.01 1.51
N CYS A 12 -8.02 30.53 1.37
CA CYS A 12 -7.59 29.88 0.13
C CYS A 12 -8.42 28.62 -0.03
N GLU A 13 -9.55 28.73 -0.73
CA GLU A 13 -10.35 27.59 -1.12
C GLU A 13 -9.55 26.79 -2.16
N PRO A 14 -9.15 25.53 -1.88
CA PRO A 14 -8.10 24.83 -2.64
C PRO A 14 -8.48 24.45 -4.08
N ASN A 15 -9.65 24.86 -4.59
CA ASN A 15 -10.26 24.27 -5.78
C ASN A 15 -10.48 25.23 -6.96
N ARG A 16 -9.80 26.38 -7.06
CA ARG A 16 -9.93 27.28 -8.24
C ARG A 16 -8.61 27.76 -8.84
N CYS A 17 -7.76 26.84 -9.28
CA CYS A 17 -6.69 27.13 -10.24
C CYS A 17 -6.88 26.27 -11.51
N PRO A 18 -7.07 26.88 -12.71
CA PRO A 18 -7.48 26.16 -13.93
C PRO A 18 -6.31 25.63 -14.79
N THR A 19 -5.08 25.54 -14.28
CA THR A 19 -3.96 24.94 -15.02
C THR A 19 -3.94 23.43 -14.84
N ARG A 20 -4.79 22.73 -15.60
CA ARG A 20 -4.84 21.27 -15.66
C ARG A 20 -3.63 20.70 -16.43
N TYR A 21 -2.53 20.49 -15.73
CA TYR A 21 -1.73 19.29 -16.00
C TYR A 21 -2.38 18.16 -15.21
N PRO A 22 -2.76 17.02 -15.81
CA PRO A 22 -3.11 15.84 -15.05
C PRO A 22 -1.81 15.29 -14.46
N THR A 23 -1.31 15.92 -13.41
CA THR A 23 -0.32 15.27 -12.55
C THR A 23 -1.02 14.04 -12.00
N PHE A 24 -0.53 12.86 -12.38
CA PHE A 24 -0.76 11.64 -11.63
C PHE A 24 -0.53 11.95 -10.15
N MET A 25 -1.60 12.16 -9.39
CA MET A 25 -1.51 12.77 -8.06
C MET A 25 -0.95 11.77 -7.06
N LYS A 26 0.39 11.68 -6.99
CA LYS A 26 1.08 11.12 -5.83
C LYS A 26 0.95 12.14 -4.69
N ALA A 27 0.45 11.72 -3.54
CA ALA A 27 0.44 12.55 -2.35
C ALA A 27 1.88 12.79 -1.87
N LYS A 28 2.22 14.04 -1.54
CA LYS A 28 3.51 14.38 -0.93
C LYS A 28 3.44 14.15 0.58
N THR A 29 4.40 13.42 1.12
CA THR A 29 4.54 13.16 2.55
C THR A 29 5.98 13.43 2.98
N SER A 30 6.17 14.04 4.15
CA SER A 30 7.46 14.24 4.80
C SER A 30 7.49 13.45 6.09
N VAL A 31 8.54 12.64 6.29
CA VAL A 31 8.74 11.82 7.49
C VAL A 31 10.15 12.05 8.03
N TYR A 32 10.31 11.92 9.34
CA TYR A 32 11.62 11.93 9.99
C TYR A 32 12.13 10.49 10.10
N LEU A 33 13.41 10.29 9.81
CA LEU A 33 14.10 9.02 9.95
C LEU A 33 15.22 9.17 10.97
N ASP A 34 15.53 8.10 11.69
CA ASP A 34 16.73 8.08 12.51
C ASP A 34 17.99 8.19 11.61
N PRO A 35 19.07 8.85 12.05
CA PRO A 35 20.28 9.02 11.23
C PRO A 35 20.85 7.68 10.74
N ALA A 36 20.79 6.64 11.58
CA ALA A 36 21.23 5.30 11.21
C ALA A 36 20.37 4.67 10.10
N GLN A 37 19.05 4.89 10.13
CA GLN A 37 18.14 4.40 9.10
C GLN A 37 18.36 5.13 7.77
N ALA A 38 18.59 6.44 7.81
CA ALA A 38 18.89 7.22 6.61
C ALA A 38 20.21 6.75 5.95
N ALA A 39 21.24 6.47 6.75
CA ALA A 39 22.51 5.92 6.25
C ALA A 39 22.31 4.54 5.59
N GLN A 40 21.60 3.63 6.27
CA GLN A 40 21.31 2.29 5.73
C GLN A 40 20.47 2.33 4.45
N LEU A 41 19.50 3.25 4.37
CA LEU A 41 18.68 3.43 3.17
C LEU A 41 19.52 3.90 1.98
N LYS A 42 20.45 4.81 2.23
CA LYS A 42 21.37 5.31 1.20
C LYS A 42 22.30 4.20 0.69
N ASP A 43 22.90 3.43 1.60
CA ASP A 43 23.76 2.30 1.23
C ASP A 43 22.99 1.27 0.39
N ALA A 44 21.73 0.98 0.76
CA ALA A 44 20.86 0.08 0.00
C ALA A 44 20.50 0.65 -1.39
N ALA A 45 20.23 1.95 -1.49
CA ALA A 45 19.96 2.63 -2.76
C ALA A 45 21.16 2.54 -3.71
N GLU A 46 22.37 2.79 -3.21
CA GLU A 46 23.62 2.69 -3.97
C GLU A 46 23.89 1.24 -4.42
N ALA A 47 23.75 0.27 -3.52
CA ALA A 47 23.97 -1.15 -3.82
C ALA A 47 22.98 -1.71 -4.85
N THR A 48 21.74 -1.21 -4.87
CA THR A 48 20.68 -1.67 -5.77
C THR A 48 20.55 -0.83 -7.05
N GLY A 49 21.21 0.32 -7.12
CA GLY A 49 21.08 1.27 -8.24
C GLY A 49 19.69 1.90 -8.35
N ARG A 50 18.95 1.99 -7.23
CA ARG A 50 17.57 2.51 -7.17
C ARG A 50 17.52 3.80 -6.36
N SER A 51 16.47 4.61 -6.54
CA SER A 51 16.30 5.82 -5.72
C SER A 51 15.83 5.44 -4.31
N GLU A 52 16.27 6.20 -3.29
CA GLU A 52 15.79 6.06 -1.92
C GLU A 52 14.25 6.13 -1.84
N ALA A 53 13.64 6.98 -2.67
CA ALA A 53 12.20 7.13 -2.74
C ALA A 53 11.49 5.89 -3.29
N ASP A 54 12.12 5.14 -4.21
CA ASP A 54 11.56 3.88 -4.71
C ASP A 54 11.60 2.79 -3.63
N LEU A 55 12.71 2.73 -2.87
CA LEU A 55 12.85 1.81 -1.74
C LEU A 55 11.87 2.13 -0.60
N ILE A 56 11.66 3.41 -0.29
CA ILE A 56 10.65 3.83 0.69
C ILE A 56 9.26 3.40 0.24
N ARG A 57 8.90 3.63 -1.03
CA ARG A 57 7.58 3.23 -1.55
C ARG A 57 7.39 1.72 -1.50
N GLU A 58 8.40 0.94 -1.90
CA GLU A 58 8.36 -0.53 -1.79
C GLU A 58 8.23 -0.98 -0.33
N GLY A 59 9.00 -0.39 0.59
CA GLY A 59 8.91 -0.70 2.01
C GLY A 59 7.51 -0.44 2.57
N ILE A 60 6.86 0.65 2.16
CA ILE A 60 5.46 0.94 2.50
C ILE A 60 4.53 -0.14 1.94
N ASP A 61 4.67 -0.52 0.67
CA ASP A 61 3.85 -1.54 0.03
C ASP A 61 3.99 -2.91 0.74
N LEU A 62 5.20 -3.30 1.13
CA LEU A 62 5.47 -4.52 1.90
C LEU A 62 4.81 -4.51 3.28
N VAL A 63 4.87 -3.38 3.98
CA VAL A 63 4.21 -3.21 5.28
C VAL A 63 2.69 -3.29 5.12
N LEU A 64 2.12 -2.63 4.11
CA LEU A 64 0.68 -2.67 3.84
C LEU A 64 0.21 -4.07 3.43
N LEU A 65 0.99 -4.78 2.62
CA LEU A 65 0.72 -6.16 2.24
C LEU A 65 0.66 -7.07 3.47
N ARG A 66 1.61 -6.93 4.40
CA ARG A 66 1.63 -7.68 5.66
C ARG A 66 0.48 -7.29 6.59
N ALA A 67 0.16 -6.00 6.65
CA ALA A 67 -0.94 -5.48 7.46
C ALA A 67 -2.32 -5.81 6.89
N HIS A 68 -2.39 -6.25 5.61
CA HIS A 68 -3.62 -6.72 4.98
C HIS A 68 -4.09 -8.04 5.62
N THR A 69 -4.62 -7.96 6.83
CA THR A 69 -5.56 -8.97 7.33
C THR A 69 -6.81 -8.82 6.50
N VAL A 70 -7.07 -9.78 5.60
CA VAL A 70 -8.35 -9.88 4.90
C VAL A 70 -9.43 -9.98 5.98
N ARG A 71 -10.11 -8.87 6.29
CA ARG A 71 -11.34 -8.93 7.07
C ARG A 71 -12.33 -9.70 6.20
N ARG A 72 -12.49 -10.99 6.50
CA ARG A 72 -13.50 -11.82 5.84
C ARG A 72 -14.87 -11.25 6.17
N THR A 73 -15.44 -10.51 5.22
CA THR A 73 -16.81 -10.00 5.30
C THR A 73 -17.83 -11.08 4.99
N ARG A 74 -17.41 -12.18 4.34
CA ARG A 74 -18.26 -13.33 4.03
C ARG A 74 -17.75 -14.57 4.78
N PRO A 75 -18.64 -15.40 5.35
CA PRO A 75 -18.25 -16.72 5.81
C PRO A 75 -17.60 -17.48 4.65
N TRP A 76 -16.60 -18.31 4.97
CA TRP A 76 -16.03 -19.23 3.99
C TRP A 76 -17.17 -20.04 3.37
N PRO A 77 -17.19 -20.25 2.03
CA PRO A 77 -18.05 -21.26 1.47
C PRO A 77 -17.72 -22.58 2.18
N SER A 78 -18.68 -23.13 2.90
CA SER A 78 -18.55 -24.46 3.48
C SER A 78 -18.65 -25.45 2.33
N PHE A 79 -17.58 -26.20 2.11
CA PHE A 79 -17.63 -27.41 1.31
C PHE A 79 -18.05 -28.54 2.23
N ASP A 80 -19.21 -29.13 1.97
CA ASP A 80 -19.62 -30.37 2.63
C ASP A 80 -19.08 -31.54 1.82
N SER A 81 -18.09 -32.24 2.36
CA SER A 81 -17.53 -33.45 1.75
C SER A 81 -18.47 -34.65 1.85
N GLY A 82 -19.48 -34.61 2.74
CA GLY A 82 -20.29 -35.77 3.12
C GLY A 82 -19.53 -36.88 3.88
N ASP A 83 -18.21 -36.73 4.01
CA ASP A 83 -17.30 -37.66 4.68
C ASP A 83 -16.51 -36.91 5.79
N PRO A 84 -16.70 -37.26 7.08
CA PRO A 84 -15.97 -36.64 8.19
C PRO A 84 -14.47 -36.95 8.16
N GLY A 85 -14.04 -38.00 7.46
CA GLY A 85 -12.63 -38.37 7.27
C GLY A 85 -11.94 -37.66 6.10
N PHE A 86 -12.69 -36.93 5.26
CA PHE A 86 -12.18 -36.38 4.00
C PHE A 86 -10.91 -35.54 4.16
N ALA A 87 -10.88 -34.66 5.17
CA ALA A 87 -9.72 -33.80 5.41
C ALA A 87 -8.51 -34.60 5.92
N ALA A 88 -8.74 -35.59 6.78
CA ALA A 88 -7.68 -36.42 7.38
C ALA A 88 -7.04 -37.35 6.34
N ASN A 89 -7.84 -37.88 5.41
CA ASN A 89 -7.41 -38.82 4.38
C ASN A 89 -6.96 -38.13 3.08
N SER A 90 -6.79 -36.80 3.11
CA SER A 90 -6.55 -36.00 1.90
C SER A 90 -5.32 -36.44 1.10
N ALA A 91 -4.24 -36.83 1.78
CA ALA A 91 -3.02 -37.31 1.12
C ALA A 91 -3.26 -38.59 0.31
N ASP A 92 -3.96 -39.57 0.88
CA ASP A 92 -4.25 -40.84 0.22
C ASP A 92 -5.24 -40.67 -0.94
N LEU A 93 -6.28 -39.84 -0.74
CA LEU A 93 -7.28 -39.55 -1.77
C LEU A 93 -6.66 -38.81 -2.98
N LEU A 94 -5.76 -37.87 -2.73
CA LEU A 94 -5.05 -37.16 -3.79
C LEU A 94 -4.08 -38.09 -4.53
N GLY A 95 -3.35 -38.95 -3.81
CA GLY A 95 -2.47 -39.95 -4.42
C GLY A 95 -3.22 -40.94 -5.32
N GLN A 96 -4.43 -41.35 -4.93
CA GLN A 96 -5.28 -42.20 -5.77
C GLN A 96 -5.83 -41.49 -7.01
N ALA A 97 -6.25 -40.23 -6.86
CA ALA A 97 -6.92 -39.48 -7.93
C ALA A 97 -5.96 -38.92 -8.99
N TYR A 98 -4.75 -38.54 -8.58
CA TYR A 98 -3.78 -37.84 -9.43
C TYR A 98 -2.46 -38.60 -9.60
N GLY A 99 -2.46 -39.91 -9.35
CA GLY A 99 -1.27 -40.74 -9.24
C GLY A 99 -0.09 -40.37 -10.14
N GLU A 100 1.09 -40.33 -9.54
CA GLU A 100 2.38 -40.49 -10.22
C GLU A 100 2.59 -41.95 -10.66
#